data_AF-A0A381N4H8-F1
#
_entry.id   AF-A0A381N4H8-F1
#
_cell.length_a   1.000
_cell.length_b   1.000
_cell.length_c   1.000
_cell.angle_alpha   90.00
_cell.angle_beta   90.00
_cell.angle_gamma   90.00
#
_symmetry.space_group_name_H-M   'P 1'
#
loop_
_entity.id
_entity.type
_entity.pdbx_description
1 polymer ?
#
loop_
_entity_poly.entity_id
_entity_poly.type
_entity_poly.pdbx_seq_one_letter_code
_entity_poly.pdbx_strand_id
1 'polypeptide(L)'
;MSGKLPQELTLSGLREGRASVAAVTGAGIDSEAGLPTFRGDKGYYEDEEATYLASVDALKAEPSRQWHWYLKRFVSYHDTHPA
;
A
#
# COMPACT_ATOMS: atom_id res chain seq x y z
N MET A 1 -21.58 -13.55 9.08
CA MET A 1 -22.81 -12.95 8.50
C MET A 1 -22.38 -12.11 7.30
N SER A 2 -22.77 -12.49 6.09
CA SER A 2 -22.50 -11.69 4.89
C SER A 2 -23.37 -10.44 4.94
N GLY A 3 -22.82 -9.32 5.41
CA GLY A 3 -23.51 -8.03 5.36
C GLY A 3 -23.68 -7.65 3.90
N LYS A 4 -24.92 -7.62 3.40
CA LYS A 4 -25.20 -6.99 2.11
C LYS A 4 -24.90 -5.50 2.25
N LEU A 5 -24.16 -4.93 1.29
CA LEU A 5 -23.96 -3.49 1.22
C LEU A 5 -25.33 -2.78 1.16
N PRO A 6 -25.47 -1.60 1.79
CA PRO A 6 -26.62 -0.72 1.58
C PRO A 6 -26.87 -0.50 0.08
N GLN A 7 -28.14 -0.39 -0.34
CA GLN A 7 -28.52 -0.35 -1.75
C GLN A 7 -27.82 0.79 -2.50
N GLU A 8 -27.70 1.96 -1.88
CA GLU A 8 -27.01 3.14 -2.40
C GLU A 8 -25.50 2.94 -2.61
N LEU A 9 -24.88 1.98 -1.91
CA LEU A 9 -23.47 1.62 -2.07
C LEU A 9 -23.26 0.43 -3.02
N THR A 10 -24.33 -0.15 -3.57
CA THR A 10 -24.22 -1.17 -4.63
C THR A 10 -23.90 -0.53 -5.98
N LEU A 11 -23.35 -1.31 -6.92
CA LEU A 11 -23.10 -0.83 -8.28
C LEU A 11 -24.38 -0.31 -8.96
N SER A 12 -25.52 -0.98 -8.76
CA SER A 12 -26.82 -0.53 -9.28
C SER A 12 -27.24 0.80 -8.65
N GLY A 13 -27.13 0.94 -7.32
CA GLY A 13 -27.49 2.18 -6.63
C GLY A 13 -26.61 3.37 -7.04
N LEU A 14 -25.30 3.15 -7.16
CA LEU A 14 -24.36 4.17 -7.64
C LEU A 14 -24.69 4.62 -9.08
N ARG A 15 -25.08 3.68 -9.95
CA ARG A 15 -25.49 3.97 -11.33
C ARG A 15 -26.80 4.74 -11.40
N GLU A 16 -27.82 4.29 -10.67
CA GLU A 16 -29.13 4.96 -10.61
C GLU A 16 -29.01 6.38 -10.06
N GLY A 17 -28.24 6.56 -8.98
CA GLY A 17 -27.97 7.85 -8.37
C GLY A 17 -27.00 8.74 -9.16
N ARG A 18 -26.45 8.26 -10.28
CA ARG A 18 -25.44 8.96 -11.11
C ARG A 18 -24.25 9.46 -10.27
N ALA A 19 -23.80 8.63 -9.33
CA ALA A 19 -22.73 8.99 -8.42
C ALA A 19 -21.40 9.19 -9.16
N SER A 20 -20.65 10.22 -8.79
CA SER A 20 -19.24 10.34 -9.16
C SER A 20 -18.40 9.61 -8.11
N VAL A 21 -17.68 8.57 -8.53
CA VAL A 21 -16.97 7.67 -7.62
C VAL A 21 -15.47 7.88 -7.75
N ALA A 22 -14.80 8.00 -6.60
CA ALA A 22 -13.34 7.97 -6.48
C ALA A 22 -12.95 6.87 -5.49
N ALA A 23 -11.88 6.14 -5.81
CA ALA A 23 -11.28 5.16 -4.91
C ALA A 23 -9.92 5.68 -4.44
N VAL A 24 -9.71 5.71 -3.11
CA VAL A 24 -8.41 6.01 -2.50
C VAL A 24 -7.92 4.71 -1.88
N THR A 25 -6.77 4.24 -2.34
CA THR A 25 -6.15 3.00 -1.88
C THR A 25 -4.84 3.30 -1.14
N GLY A 26 -4.35 2.30 -0.42
CA GLY A 26 -3.02 2.31 0.18
C GLY A 26 -2.44 0.91 0.14
N ALA A 27 -1.26 0.72 0.72
CA ALA A 27 -0.50 -0.55 0.65
C ALA A 27 -1.29 -1.81 1.06
N GLY A 28 -2.38 -1.67 1.83
CA GLY A 28 -3.24 -2.80 2.19
C GLY A 28 -3.87 -3.51 0.99
N ILE A 29 -4.12 -2.81 -0.13
CA ILE A 29 -4.68 -3.45 -1.34
C ILE A 29 -3.71 -4.46 -1.97
N ASP A 30 -2.40 -4.27 -1.77
CA ASP A 30 -1.36 -5.14 -2.30
C ASP A 30 -0.98 -6.28 -1.34
N SER A 31 -1.55 -6.30 -0.14
CA SER A 31 -1.21 -7.31 0.88
C SER A 31 -1.66 -8.72 0.48
N GLU A 32 -2.76 -8.84 -0.27
CA GLU A 32 -3.23 -10.11 -0.83
C GLU A 32 -2.30 -10.64 -1.92
N ALA A 33 -1.58 -9.76 -2.62
CA ALA A 33 -0.52 -10.13 -3.57
C ALA A 33 0.81 -10.50 -2.88
N GLY A 34 0.84 -10.49 -1.53
CA GLY A 34 2.02 -10.83 -0.74
C GLY A 34 3.01 -9.68 -0.55
N LEU A 35 2.65 -8.44 -0.95
CA LEU A 35 3.50 -7.28 -0.70
C LEU A 35 3.36 -6.79 0.76
N PRO A 36 4.46 -6.44 1.43
CA PRO A 36 4.40 -5.95 2.80
C PRO A 36 3.74 -4.56 2.87
N THR A 37 3.01 -4.33 3.96
CA THR A 37 2.39 -3.03 4.27
C THR A 37 3.34 -2.14 5.07
N PHE A 38 2.97 -0.87 5.25
CA PHE A 38 3.75 0.06 6.09
C PHE A 38 3.40 -0.04 7.59
N ARG A 39 2.20 -0.51 7.95
CA ARG A 39 1.71 -0.60 9.33
C ARG A 39 1.03 -1.96 9.56
N GLY A 40 0.91 -2.37 10.82
CA GLY A 40 0.34 -3.66 11.23
C GLY A 40 1.42 -4.69 11.55
N ASP A 41 1.03 -5.94 11.75
CA ASP A 41 1.99 -7.02 12.04
C ASP A 41 3.04 -7.10 10.92
N LYS A 42 4.32 -6.95 11.29
CA LYS A 42 5.48 -6.90 10.37
C LYS A 42 5.46 -5.73 9.36
N GLY A 43 4.75 -4.64 9.64
CA GLY A 43 4.77 -3.45 8.81
C GLY A 43 6.11 -2.71 8.85
N TYR A 44 6.49 -2.03 7.77
CA TYR A 44 7.78 -1.31 7.70
C TYR A 44 8.01 -0.29 8.80
N TYR A 45 6.96 0.35 9.33
CA TYR A 45 7.10 1.34 10.40
C TYR A 45 7.26 0.75 11.80
N GLU A 46 7.18 -0.58 11.94
CA GLU A 46 7.57 -1.28 13.17
C GLU A 46 9.09 -1.54 13.22
N ASP A 47 9.79 -1.37 12.09
CA ASP A 47 11.24 -1.48 11.96
C ASP A 47 11.86 -0.07 11.95
N GLU A 48 12.66 0.24 12.97
CA GLU A 48 13.35 1.54 13.10
C GLU A 48 14.29 1.81 11.93
N GLU A 49 14.94 0.79 11.38
CA GLU A 49 15.83 0.94 10.23
C GLU A 49 15.03 1.27 8.98
N ALA A 50 13.97 0.52 8.68
CA ALA A 50 13.11 0.81 7.54
C ALA A 50 12.45 2.21 7.64
N THR A 51 12.04 2.61 8.84
CA THR A 51 11.48 3.95 9.10
C THR A 51 12.50 5.04 8.83
N TYR A 52 13.74 4.88 9.32
CA TYR A 52 14.83 5.81 9.07
C TYR A 52 15.17 5.89 7.57
N LEU A 53 15.33 4.74 6.91
CA LEU A 53 15.69 4.69 5.48
C LEU A 53 14.61 5.27 4.57
N ALA A 54 13.35 5.28 4.99
CA ALA A 54 12.25 5.95 4.30
C ALA A 54 12.16 7.48 4.56
N SER A 55 13.17 8.10 5.17
CA SER A 55 13.17 9.53 5.51
C SER A 55 14.03 10.40 4.58
N VAL A 56 13.75 11.71 4.57
CA VAL A 56 14.58 12.71 3.88
C VAL A 56 15.96 12.84 4.55
N ASP A 57 16.05 12.57 5.85
CA ASP A 57 17.32 12.67 6.57
C ASP A 57 18.28 11.55 6.14
N ALA A 58 17.79 10.32 5.95
CA ALA A 58 18.59 9.24 5.38
C ALA A 58 19.03 9.53 3.93
N LEU A 59 18.17 10.15 3.12
CA LEU A 59 18.52 10.58 1.76
C LEU A 59 19.70 11.57 1.78
N LYS A 60 19.72 12.50 2.73
CA LYS A 60 20.78 13.53 2.84
C LYS A 60 22.06 12.99 3.45
N ALA A 61 21.95 12.15 4.48
CA ALA A 61 23.11 11.64 5.23
C ALA A 61 23.80 10.46 4.54
N GLU A 62 23.02 9.54 3.96
CA GLU A 62 23.52 8.26 3.43
C GLU A 62 22.74 7.80 2.18
N PRO A 63 22.73 8.61 1.09
CA PRO A 63 21.90 8.36 -0.08
C PRO A 63 22.11 6.97 -0.70
N SER A 64 23.34 6.46 -0.71
CA SER A 64 23.65 5.14 -1.27
C SER A 64 22.99 4.01 -0.48
N ARG A 65 22.96 4.09 0.86
CA ARG A 65 22.34 3.06 1.71
C ARG A 65 20.82 3.10 1.62
N GLN A 66 20.24 4.31 1.63
CA GLN A 66 18.81 4.48 1.35
C GLN A 66 18.44 3.90 -0.03
N TRP A 67 19.17 4.28 -1.08
CA TRP A 67 18.88 3.80 -2.43
C TRP A 67 18.98 2.29 -2.53
N HIS A 68 19.97 1.68 -1.88
CA HIS A 68 20.11 0.23 -1.85
C HIS A 68 18.90 -0.47 -1.19
N TRP A 69 18.34 0.12 -0.12
CA TRP A 69 17.12 -0.39 0.52
C TRP A 69 15.89 -0.30 -0.40
N TYR A 70 15.68 0.82 -1.09
CA TYR A 70 14.60 0.94 -2.08
C TYR A 70 14.79 0.00 -3.27
N LEU A 71 16.01 -0.15 -3.78
CA LEU A 71 16.29 -1.07 -4.91
C LEU A 71 15.99 -2.52 -4.57
N LYS A 72 16.30 -2.97 -3.34
CA LYS A 72 15.91 -4.31 -2.87
C LYS A 72 14.40 -4.53 -2.99
N ARG A 73 13.60 -3.53 -2.62
CA ARG A 73 12.13 -3.58 -2.74
C ARG A 73 11.67 -3.63 -4.19
N PHE A 74 12.23 -2.77 -5.06
CA PHE A 74 11.91 -2.79 -6.49
C PHE A 74 12.18 -4.15 -7.13
N VAL A 75 13.36 -4.72 -6.87
CA VAL A 75 13.74 -6.03 -7.42
C VAL A 75 12.87 -7.14 -6.81
N SER A 76 12.56 -7.11 -5.52
CA SER A 76 11.73 -8.15 -4.91
C SER A 76 10.29 -8.14 -5.42
N TYR A 77 9.77 -6.99 -5.88
CA TYR A 77 8.36 -6.84 -6.29
C TYR A 77 8.14 -6.86 -7.80
N HIS A 78 9.20 -6.91 -8.60
CA HIS A 78 9.09 -6.69 -10.04
C HIS A 78 8.22 -7.73 -10.78
N ASP A 79 8.15 -8.96 -10.26
CA ASP A 79 7.38 -10.06 -10.82
C ASP A 79 6.06 -10.32 -10.06
N THR A 80 5.71 -9.47 -9.08
CA THR A 80 4.46 -9.64 -8.33
C THR A 80 3.27 -9.25 -9.20
N HIS A 81 2.38 -10.21 -9.45
CA HIS A 81 1.12 -9.98 -10.15
C HIS A 81 0.05 -9.39 -9.20
N PRO A 82 -0.95 -8.67 -9.73
CA PRO A 82 -2.17 -8.37 -8.97
C PRO A 82 -2.78 -9.65 -8.39
N ALA A 83 -3.32 -9.56 -7.17
CA ALA A 83 -4.02 -10.66 -6.51
C ALA A 83 -5.26 -11.14 -7.31
#